data_AF-A0A0U1RP66-F1
#
_entry.id   AF-A0A0U1RP66-F1
#
_cell.length_a   1.000
_cell.length_b   1.000
_cell.length_c   1.000
_cell.angle_alpha   90.00
_cell.angle_beta   90.00
_cell.angle_gamma   90.00
#
_symmetry.space_group_name_H-M   'P 1'
#
loop_
_entity.id
_entity.type
_entity.pdbx_description
1 polymer ?
#
loop_
_entity_poly.entity_id
_entity_poly.type
_entity_poly.pdbx_seq_one_letter_code
_entity_poly.pdbx_strand_id
1 'polypeptide(L)'
;MSDGVGTFRMVPEEEQELRAQLEQLTTKDHGPVFGPCSQLPRHTLQKAKDELNEKEETREEAVRELQELVQAQAASGEELALAVAERVQARDSAFLLRFIRARKFDVGRAYELLKGYVNF
;
A
#
# COMPACT_ATOMS: atom_id res chain seq x y z
N MET A 1 8.39 -32.54 -25.29
CA MET A 1 8.76 -31.78 -24.09
C MET A 1 9.14 -30.40 -24.58
N SER A 2 8.36 -29.37 -24.26
CA SER A 2 8.62 -27.99 -24.72
C SER A 2 9.50 -27.29 -23.69
N ASP A 3 10.78 -27.16 -24.01
CA ASP A 3 11.75 -26.37 -23.25
C ASP A 3 11.39 -24.88 -23.37
N GLY A 4 10.57 -24.40 -22.43
CA GLY A 4 10.26 -22.99 -22.28
C GLY A 4 11.45 -22.26 -21.68
N VAL A 5 12.40 -21.84 -22.52
CA VAL A 5 13.46 -20.92 -22.11
C VAL A 5 12.79 -19.59 -21.75
N GLY A 6 12.78 -19.25 -20.46
CA GLY A 6 12.22 -18.00 -19.97
C GLY A 6 12.85 -16.81 -20.68
N THR A 7 12.04 -15.89 -21.20
CA THR A 7 12.53 -14.69 -21.86
C THR A 7 13.10 -13.73 -20.82
N PHE A 8 14.40 -13.42 -20.89
CA PHE A 8 14.99 -12.35 -20.09
C PHE A 8 14.42 -11.01 -20.51
N ARG A 9 13.84 -10.27 -19.56
CA ARG A 9 13.47 -8.87 -19.76
C ARG A 9 14.73 -8.01 -19.63
N MET A 10 15.05 -7.27 -20.67
CA MET A 10 16.08 -6.22 -20.59
C MET A 10 15.62 -5.13 -19.61
N VAL A 11 16.41 -4.87 -18.58
CA VAL A 11 16.17 -3.83 -17.58
C VAL A 11 16.79 -2.52 -18.10
N PRO A 12 16.04 -1.41 -18.22
CA PRO A 12 16.59 -0.11 -18.65
C PRO A 12 17.77 0.35 -17.78
N GLU A 13 18.73 1.08 -18.34
CA GLU A 13 19.92 1.56 -17.62
C GLU A 13 19.55 2.35 -16.36
N GLU A 14 18.55 3.23 -16.44
CA GLU A 14 18.04 3.99 -15.29
C GLU A 14 17.57 3.09 -14.14
N GLU A 15 16.92 1.96 -14.46
CA GLU A 15 16.46 0.99 -13.47
C GLU A 15 17.64 0.18 -12.89
N GLN A 16 18.68 -0.08 -13.69
CA GLN A 16 19.90 -0.74 -13.22
C GLN A 16 20.70 0.17 -12.27
N GLU A 17 20.88 1.44 -12.61
CA GLU A 17 21.55 2.43 -11.78
C GLU A 17 20.82 2.63 -10.44
N LEU A 18 19.49 2.71 -10.49
CA LEU A 18 18.68 2.80 -9.28
C LEU A 18 18.86 1.58 -8.39
N ARG A 19 18.86 0.36 -8.95
CA ARG A 19 19.12 -0.87 -8.19
C ARG A 19 20.51 -0.90 -7.56
N ALA A 20 21.54 -0.48 -8.30
CA ALA A 20 22.90 -0.39 -7.77
C ALA A 20 22.99 0.61 -6.60
N GLN A 21 22.27 1.74 -6.68
CA GLN A 21 22.14 2.68 -5.56
C GLN A 21 21.38 2.07 -4.38
N LEU A 22 20.37 1.23 -4.63
CA LEU A 22 19.59 0.53 -3.59
C LEU A 22 20.44 -0.45 -2.78
N GLU A 23 21.42 -1.10 -3.40
CA GLU A 23 22.30 -2.08 -2.75
C GLU A 23 23.29 -1.46 -1.75
N GLN A 24 23.53 -0.15 -1.84
CA GLN A 24 24.52 0.56 -1.02
C GLN A 24 23.91 1.44 0.08
N LEU A 25 22.64 1.22 0.43
CA LEU A 25 21.94 2.03 1.42
C LEU A 25 22.46 1.86 2.85
N THR A 26 22.49 2.97 3.57
CA THR A 26 22.83 3.06 4.99
C THR A 26 21.63 3.53 5.82
N THR A 27 21.75 3.44 7.15
CA THR A 27 20.72 3.94 8.06
C THR A 27 20.51 5.46 7.97
N LYS A 28 21.52 6.22 7.50
CA LYS A 28 21.46 7.67 7.37
C LYS A 28 20.64 8.15 6.16
N ASP A 29 20.40 7.28 5.19
CA ASP A 29 19.63 7.62 3.99
C ASP A 29 18.12 7.68 4.27
N HIS A 30 17.70 7.19 5.43
CA HIS A 30 16.31 7.14 5.87
C HIS A 30 15.92 8.42 6.65
N GLY A 31 14.62 8.70 6.68
CA GLY A 31 14.07 9.84 7.43
C GLY A 31 14.11 9.66 8.96
N PRO A 32 13.80 10.72 9.72
CA PRO A 32 13.71 10.65 11.18
C PRO A 32 12.60 9.67 11.61
N VAL A 33 12.82 8.98 12.73
CA VAL A 33 11.85 8.00 13.28
C VAL A 33 10.60 8.67 13.82
N PHE A 34 10.74 9.86 14.42
CA PHE A 34 9.63 10.63 14.99
C PHE A 34 9.37 11.90 14.21
N GLY A 35 8.11 12.31 14.20
CA GLY A 35 7.64 13.50 13.50
C GLY A 35 7.05 13.19 12.13
N PRO A 36 6.44 14.20 11.48
CA PRO A 36 5.90 14.05 10.15
C PRO A 36 7.01 13.85 9.12
N CYS A 37 6.78 12.98 8.14
CA CYS A 37 7.66 12.82 7.00
C CYS A 37 7.44 13.99 6.03
N SER A 38 8.46 14.83 5.83
CA SER A 38 8.40 15.97 4.91
C SER A 38 8.50 15.54 3.44
N GLN A 39 9.35 14.56 3.15
CA GLN A 39 9.56 14.01 1.81
C GLN A 39 9.95 12.54 1.92
N LEU A 40 9.33 11.70 1.07
CA LEU A 40 9.68 10.29 1.00
C LEU A 40 11.02 10.12 0.28
N PRO A 41 12.02 9.46 0.89
CA PRO A 41 13.27 9.14 0.19
C PRO A 41 12.99 8.33 -1.07
N ARG A 42 13.67 8.64 -2.18
CA ARG A 42 13.42 8.02 -3.49
C ARG A 42 13.44 6.49 -3.46
N HIS A 43 14.39 5.91 -2.72
CA HIS A 43 14.50 4.47 -2.58
C HIS A 43 13.30 3.83 -1.88
N THR A 44 12.66 4.52 -0.93
CA THR A 44 11.46 4.01 -0.25
C THR A 44 10.22 4.03 -1.15
N LEU A 45 10.12 5.02 -2.05
CA LEU A 45 9.07 5.06 -3.07
C LEU A 45 9.23 3.90 -4.05
N GLN A 46 10.45 3.67 -4.53
CA GLN A 46 10.74 2.54 -5.41
C GLN A 46 10.45 1.21 -4.71
N LYS A 47 10.88 1.05 -3.45
CA LYS A 47 10.58 -0.14 -2.64
C LYS A 47 9.08 -0.37 -2.47
N ALA A 48 8.29 0.68 -2.21
CA ALA A 48 6.84 0.56 -2.11
C ALA A 48 6.19 0.13 -3.44
N LYS A 49 6.70 0.64 -4.57
CA LYS A 49 6.29 0.21 -5.90
C LYS A 49 6.58 -1.28 -6.14
N ASP A 50 7.77 -1.74 -5.75
CA ASP A 50 8.23 -3.11 -6.01
C ASP A 50 7.58 -4.14 -5.06
N GLU A 51 7.43 -3.81 -3.78
CA GLU A 51 6.99 -4.76 -2.75
C GLU A 51 5.49 -4.69 -2.45
N LEU A 52 4.88 -3.52 -2.67
CA LEU A 52 3.47 -3.25 -2.33
C LEU A 52 2.60 -2.99 -3.56
N ASN A 53 3.18 -2.87 -4.77
CA ASN A 53 2.48 -2.40 -5.97
C ASN A 53 1.86 -1.00 -5.81
N GLU A 54 2.49 -0.15 -4.99
CA GLU A 54 2.03 1.23 -4.78
C GLU A 54 2.45 2.13 -5.94
N LYS A 55 1.48 2.64 -6.70
CA LYS A 55 1.69 3.66 -7.75
C LYS A 55 0.93 4.94 -7.37
N GLU A 56 1.43 6.10 -7.79
CA GLU A 56 0.77 7.37 -7.48
C GLU A 56 -0.67 7.40 -8.01
N GLU A 57 -0.87 6.90 -9.23
CA GLU A 57 -2.16 6.81 -9.91
C GLU A 57 -3.17 5.92 -9.14
N THR A 58 -2.71 4.82 -8.53
CA THR A 58 -3.59 3.82 -7.91
C THR A 58 -3.92 4.12 -6.45
N ARG A 59 -3.26 5.11 -5.82
CA ARG A 59 -3.48 5.43 -4.41
C ARG A 59 -4.90 5.92 -4.16
N GLU A 60 -5.35 6.88 -4.95
CA GLU A 60 -6.67 7.48 -4.80
C GLU A 60 -7.78 6.48 -5.14
N GLU A 61 -7.58 5.69 -6.19
CA GLU A 61 -8.49 4.62 -6.59
C GLU A 61 -8.64 3.56 -5.51
N ALA A 62 -7.54 3.05 -4.95
CA ALA A 62 -7.58 2.03 -3.90
C ALA A 62 -8.24 2.54 -2.60
N VAL A 63 -8.06 3.82 -2.26
CA VAL A 63 -8.75 4.45 -1.12
C VAL A 63 -10.25 4.51 -1.38
N ARG A 64 -10.66 4.95 -2.57
CA ARG A 64 -12.06 5.00 -2.97
C ARG A 64 -12.69 3.61 -2.96
N GLU A 65 -12.04 2.61 -3.55
CA GLU A 65 -12.51 1.22 -3.55
C GLU A 65 -12.68 0.66 -2.14
N LEU A 66 -11.74 0.96 -1.23
CA LEU A 66 -11.86 0.56 0.17
C LEU A 66 -13.05 1.26 0.86
N GLN A 67 -13.27 2.54 0.60
CA GLN A 67 -14.43 3.27 1.13
C GLN A 67 -15.75 2.71 0.61
N GLU A 68 -15.84 2.45 -0.70
CA GLU A 68 -17.01 1.84 -1.34
C GLU A 68 -17.27 0.44 -0.76
N LEU A 69 -16.23 -0.38 -0.58
CA LEU A 69 -16.34 -1.70 0.04
C LEU A 69 -16.84 -1.62 1.48
N VAL A 70 -16.31 -0.69 2.28
CA VAL A 70 -16.79 -0.48 3.67
C VAL A 70 -18.29 -0.17 3.69
N GLN A 71 -18.75 0.75 2.83
CA GLN A 71 -20.17 1.11 2.76
C GLN A 71 -21.05 -0.04 2.25
N ALA A 72 -20.59 -0.77 1.23
CA ALA A 72 -21.29 -1.93 0.69
C ALA A 72 -21.47 -3.03 1.75
N GLN A 73 -20.44 -3.27 2.57
CA GLN A 73 -20.52 -4.24 3.65
C GLN A 73 -21.42 -3.74 4.79
N ALA A 74 -21.35 -2.46 5.15
CA ALA A 74 -22.22 -1.87 6.15
C ALA A 74 -23.72 -1.93 5.76
N ALA A 75 -24.03 -1.81 4.46
CA ALA A 75 -25.39 -1.95 3.94
C ALA A 75 -26.01 -3.34 4.15
N SER A 76 -25.19 -4.37 4.43
CA SER A 76 -25.70 -5.70 4.80
C SER A 76 -26.36 -5.74 6.19
N GLY A 77 -26.14 -4.71 7.03
CA GLY A 77 -26.63 -4.63 8.40
C GLY A 77 -25.82 -5.44 9.41
N GLU A 78 -24.68 -6.00 9.00
CA GLU A 78 -23.75 -6.70 9.89
C GLU A 78 -23.12 -5.72 10.91
N GLU A 79 -23.16 -6.07 12.19
CA GLU A 79 -22.81 -5.17 13.31
C GLU A 79 -21.37 -4.68 13.24
N LEU A 80 -20.41 -5.56 12.95
CA LEU A 80 -19.00 -5.17 12.82
C LEU A 80 -18.78 -4.28 11.60
N ALA A 81 -19.42 -4.57 10.47
CA ALA A 81 -19.33 -3.73 9.26
C ALA A 81 -19.87 -2.31 9.51
N LEU A 82 -20.97 -2.18 10.26
CA LEU A 82 -21.51 -0.88 10.68
C LEU A 82 -20.51 -0.13 11.59
N ALA A 83 -19.95 -0.82 12.59
CA ALA A 83 -18.93 -0.23 13.47
C ALA A 83 -17.68 0.21 12.70
N VAL A 84 -17.26 -0.56 11.69
CA VAL A 84 -16.17 -0.18 10.79
C VAL A 84 -16.50 1.08 10.01
N ALA A 85 -17.69 1.16 9.40
CA ALA A 85 -18.12 2.35 8.65
C ALA A 85 -18.15 3.60 9.53
N GLU A 86 -18.71 3.50 10.74
CA GLU A 86 -18.73 4.60 11.71
C GLU A 86 -17.32 5.03 12.11
N ARG A 87 -16.40 4.07 12.31
CA ARG A 87 -15.03 4.36 12.73
C ARG A 87 -14.23 5.09 11.65
N VAL A 88 -14.45 4.76 10.37
CA VAL A 88 -13.69 5.33 9.26
C VAL A 88 -14.29 6.62 8.69
N GLN A 89 -15.56 6.93 8.95
CA GLN A 89 -16.22 8.11 8.38
C GLN A 89 -15.48 9.43 8.67
N ALA A 90 -14.82 9.53 9.83
CA ALA A 90 -14.11 10.73 10.28
C ALA A 90 -12.60 10.68 9.99
N ARG A 91 -12.14 9.70 9.20
CA ARG A 91 -10.72 9.47 8.92
C ARG A 91 -10.34 9.97 7.53
N ASP A 92 -9.10 10.42 7.41
CA ASP A 92 -8.54 10.89 6.15
C ASP A 92 -8.07 9.73 5.26
N SER A 93 -7.80 10.01 3.99
CA SER A 93 -7.25 9.03 3.05
C SER A 93 -5.91 8.45 3.54
N ALA A 94 -5.12 9.24 4.27
CA ALA A 94 -3.84 8.81 4.82
C ALA A 94 -4.02 7.70 5.89
N PHE A 95 -5.10 7.71 6.67
CA PHE A 95 -5.45 6.62 7.57
C PHE A 95 -5.72 5.32 6.81
N LEU A 96 -6.56 5.37 5.78
CA LEU A 96 -6.93 4.19 4.98
C LEU A 96 -5.72 3.62 4.23
N LEU A 97 -4.85 4.48 3.67
CA LEU A 97 -3.62 4.07 3.00
C LEU A 97 -2.69 3.23 3.87
N ARG A 98 -2.74 3.35 5.21
CA ARG A 98 -1.95 2.49 6.12
C ARG A 98 -2.35 1.02 6.00
N PHE A 99 -3.65 0.75 5.91
CA PHE A 99 -4.19 -0.60 5.78
C PHE A 99 -3.91 -1.18 4.39
N ILE A 100 -4.10 -0.35 3.36
CA ILE A 100 -3.86 -0.70 1.95
C ILE A 100 -2.39 -1.07 1.76
N ARG A 101 -1.45 -0.24 2.27
CA ARG A 101 0.00 -0.52 2.24
C ARG A 101 0.35 -1.80 3.00
N ALA A 102 -0.21 -1.99 4.20
CA ALA A 102 0.02 -3.19 5.01
C ALA A 102 -0.51 -4.48 4.36
N ARG A 103 -1.32 -4.37 3.31
CA ARG A 103 -1.86 -5.49 2.52
C ARG A 103 -1.48 -5.42 1.04
N LYS A 104 -0.37 -4.73 0.72
CA LYS A 104 0.21 -4.71 -0.64
C LYS A 104 -0.82 -4.33 -1.71
N PHE A 105 -1.64 -3.32 -1.41
CA PHE A 105 -2.67 -2.80 -2.29
C PHE A 105 -3.79 -3.80 -2.66
N ASP A 106 -3.96 -4.87 -1.87
CA ASP A 106 -5.13 -5.73 -1.91
C ASP A 106 -6.25 -5.13 -1.03
N VAL A 107 -7.25 -4.54 -1.67
CA VAL A 107 -8.36 -3.82 -1.01
C VAL A 107 -9.19 -4.76 -0.13
N GLY A 108 -9.48 -5.98 -0.58
CA GLY A 108 -10.25 -6.96 0.20
C GLY A 108 -9.53 -7.36 1.48
N ARG A 109 -8.23 -7.66 1.39
CA ARG A 109 -7.41 -7.96 2.58
C ARG A 109 -7.20 -6.74 3.47
N ALA A 110 -7.13 -5.54 2.90
CA ALA A 110 -7.06 -4.30 3.67
C ALA A 110 -8.34 -4.08 4.49
N TYR A 111 -9.51 -4.40 3.92
CA TYR A 111 -10.78 -4.36 4.64
C TYR A 111 -10.85 -5.37 5.79
N GLU A 112 -10.38 -6.61 5.58
CA GLU A 112 -10.31 -7.59 6.69
C GLU A 112 -9.35 -7.15 7.81
N LEU A 113 -8.23 -6.50 7.48
CA LEU A 113 -7.35 -5.90 8.48
C LEU A 113 -8.05 -4.76 9.23
N LEU A 114 -8.85 -3.95 8.53
CA LEU A 114 -9.62 -2.86 9.12
C LEU A 114 -10.69 -3.38 10.09
N LYS A 115 -11.41 -4.45 9.72
CA LYS A 115 -12.33 -5.16 10.63
C LYS A 115 -11.61 -5.63 11.90
N GLY A 116 -10.45 -6.28 11.74
CA GLY A 116 -9.63 -6.72 12.87
C GLY A 116 -9.18 -5.56 13.77
N TYR A 117 -8.86 -4.40 13.20
CA TYR A 117 -8.49 -3.20 13.95
C TYR A 117 -9.66 -2.59 14.74
N VAL A 118 -10.89 -2.66 14.23
CA VAL A 118 -12.07 -2.14 14.93
C VAL A 118 -12.55 -3.11 16.01
N ASN A 119 -12.37 -4.41 15.80
CA ASN A 119 -12.77 -5.45 16.75
C ASN A 119 -11.81 -5.61 17.95
N PHE A 120 -10.58 -5.07 17.87
CA PHE A 120 -9.57 -5.14 18.92
C PHE A 120 -9.73 -4.00 19.94
#